data_AF-A0AAE9I6I1-F1
#
_entry.id   AF-A0AAE9I6I1-F1
#
_cell.length_a   1.000
_cell.length_b   1.000
_cell.length_c   1.000
_cell.angle_alpha   90.00
_cell.angle_beta   90.00
_cell.angle_gamma   90.00
#
_symmetry.space_group_name_H-M   'P 1'
#
loop_
_entity.id
_entity.type
_entity.pdbx_description
1 polymer ?
#
loop_
_entity_poly.entity_id
_entity_poly.type
_entity_poly.pdbx_seq_one_letter_code
_entity_poly.pdbx_strand_id
1 'polypeptide(L)'
;MFPSLRRCKRLALASLMVAATGLAAGAQARTTSTLERLADALTPAARPSAFAAGSTYTLCFVPDGPSCQDMLIDAIHNTRRKLLIQAYSFTNVQIAKAVADAHQRGVDVRVIVDKSQVSERYTSATFLKNAGIPVVIDTKPAIAHNKVMVFDDQAVFTGSFNFTKSAEQRNAENGMLIRGDAAVVRAYTENWRTRFEKSSAY
;
A
#
# COMPACT_ATOMS: atom_id res chain seq x y z
N MET A 1 10.95 -34.27 -45.65
CA MET A 1 10.03 -33.19 -46.07
C MET A 1 10.88 -32.04 -46.60
N PHE A 2 10.39 -31.37 -47.64
CA PHE A 2 11.09 -30.57 -48.67
C PHE A 2 11.98 -29.38 -48.21
N PRO A 3 12.80 -28.81 -49.13
CA PRO A 3 14.02 -28.04 -48.86
C PRO A 3 13.92 -26.50 -49.05
N SER A 4 15.03 -25.83 -48.69
CA SER A 4 15.69 -24.62 -49.25
C SER A 4 14.91 -23.39 -49.79
N LEU A 5 15.29 -22.24 -49.19
CA LEU A 5 15.66 -20.94 -49.76
C LEU A 5 15.36 -20.63 -51.24
N ARG A 6 14.74 -19.45 -51.49
CA ARG A 6 15.16 -18.49 -52.53
C ARG A 6 14.71 -17.05 -52.22
N ARG A 7 15.66 -16.12 -52.32
CA ARG A 7 15.49 -14.65 -52.36
C ARG A 7 14.73 -14.24 -53.63
N CYS A 8 14.01 -13.11 -53.60
CA CYS A 8 13.91 -12.24 -54.77
C CYS A 8 13.74 -10.75 -54.39
N LYS A 9 14.22 -9.89 -55.28
CA LYS A 9 14.64 -8.49 -55.08
C LYS A 9 13.51 -7.47 -55.26
N ARG A 10 13.79 -6.26 -54.74
CA ARG A 10 13.12 -4.96 -54.88
C ARG A 10 12.58 -4.63 -56.29
N LEU A 11 11.44 -3.93 -56.35
CA LEU A 11 11.18 -2.87 -57.34
C LEU A 11 10.43 -1.72 -56.67
N ALA A 12 10.93 -0.51 -56.89
CA ALA A 12 10.28 0.76 -56.54
C ALA A 12 9.62 1.33 -57.79
N LEU A 13 8.43 1.91 -57.67
CA LEU A 13 7.92 2.89 -58.62
C LEU A 13 7.26 4.03 -57.84
N ALA A 14 7.78 5.24 -58.06
CA ALA A 14 7.17 6.50 -57.67
C ALA A 14 6.20 6.95 -58.77
N SER A 15 5.11 7.61 -58.40
CA SER A 15 4.33 8.48 -59.30
C SER A 15 3.66 9.60 -58.51
N LEU A 16 3.59 10.75 -59.16
CA LEU A 16 3.47 12.11 -58.63
C LEU A 16 2.03 12.62 -58.66
N MET A 17 1.66 13.41 -57.63
CA MET A 17 0.68 14.52 -57.51
C MET A 17 -0.59 14.61 -58.38
N VAL A 18 -1.73 14.92 -57.72
CA VAL A 18 -2.54 16.15 -57.96
C VAL A 18 -3.22 16.56 -56.64
N ALA A 19 -3.19 17.85 -56.32
CA ALA A 19 -3.85 18.48 -55.16
C ALA A 19 -5.31 18.88 -55.48
N ALA A 20 -6.19 18.80 -54.48
CA ALA A 20 -7.45 19.56 -54.46
C ALA A 20 -7.84 19.95 -53.02
N THR A 21 -7.95 21.26 -52.84
CA THR A 21 -8.37 22.02 -51.66
C THR A 21 -9.81 21.76 -51.22
N GLY A 22 -10.09 21.80 -49.91
CA GLY A 22 -11.47 21.89 -49.40
C GLY A 22 -11.57 22.00 -47.88
N LEU A 23 -12.27 23.04 -47.40
CA LEU A 23 -12.46 23.45 -46.01
C LEU A 23 -13.16 22.39 -45.13
N ALA A 24 -12.79 22.33 -43.85
CA ALA A 24 -13.67 22.71 -42.73
C ALA A 24 -13.02 22.37 -41.38
N ALA A 25 -12.92 23.38 -40.52
CA ALA A 25 -12.70 23.19 -39.10
C ALA A 25 -13.88 22.41 -38.49
N GLY A 26 -13.56 21.38 -37.72
CA GLY A 26 -14.52 20.65 -36.90
C GLY A 26 -13.83 20.18 -35.63
N ALA A 27 -13.60 21.10 -34.70
CA ALA A 27 -13.34 20.70 -33.31
C ALA A 27 -14.64 20.07 -32.79
N GLN A 28 -14.75 18.75 -32.92
CA GLN A 28 -15.84 17.99 -32.31
C GLN A 28 -15.62 18.01 -30.79
N ALA A 29 -16.13 19.04 -30.13
CA ALA A 29 -16.25 19.04 -28.68
C ALA A 29 -17.20 17.90 -28.31
N ARG A 30 -16.66 16.81 -27.78
CA ARG A 30 -17.47 15.73 -27.18
C ARG A 30 -18.22 16.35 -25.99
N THR A 31 -19.50 16.63 -26.18
CA THR A 31 -20.42 16.92 -25.09
C THR A 31 -20.62 15.64 -24.29
N THR A 32 -19.77 15.45 -23.28
CA THR A 32 -20.02 14.44 -22.24
C THR A 32 -21.39 14.68 -21.62
N SER A 33 -22.18 13.61 -21.51
CA SER A 33 -23.54 13.72 -21.01
C SER A 33 -23.54 14.23 -19.57
N THR A 34 -24.60 14.91 -19.15
CA THR A 34 -24.76 15.40 -17.77
C THR A 34 -24.62 14.27 -16.74
N LEU A 35 -24.98 13.04 -17.14
CA LEU A 35 -24.82 11.82 -16.34
C LEU A 35 -23.37 11.36 -16.20
N GLU A 36 -22.55 11.47 -17.24
CA GLU A 36 -21.10 11.19 -17.18
C GLU A 36 -20.40 12.20 -16.27
N ARG A 37 -20.76 13.49 -16.35
CA ARG A 37 -20.22 14.51 -15.45
C ARG A 37 -20.62 14.30 -13.99
N LEU A 38 -21.84 13.80 -13.75
CA LEU A 38 -22.30 13.43 -12.41
C LEU A 38 -21.56 12.19 -11.88
N ALA A 39 -21.29 11.19 -12.73
CA ALA A 39 -20.51 10.01 -12.34
C ALA A 39 -19.04 10.34 -12.01
N ASP A 40 -18.39 11.20 -12.80
CA ASP A 40 -17.04 11.69 -12.50
C ASP A 40 -16.99 12.50 -11.20
N ALA A 41 -18.02 13.30 -10.92
CA ALA A 41 -18.12 14.06 -9.67
C ALA A 41 -18.36 13.19 -8.43
N LEU A 42 -18.91 11.98 -8.59
CA LEU A 42 -19.16 11.02 -7.53
C LEU A 42 -17.97 10.09 -7.25
N THR A 43 -16.92 10.14 -8.09
CA THR A 43 -15.72 9.35 -7.89
C THR A 43 -14.73 10.15 -7.03
N PRO A 44 -14.31 9.67 -5.85
CA PRO A 44 -13.34 10.38 -5.03
C PRO A 44 -12.02 10.51 -5.81
N ALA A 45 -11.75 11.69 -6.35
CA ALA A 45 -10.49 11.97 -7.02
C ALA A 45 -9.41 12.23 -5.97
N ALA A 46 -8.32 11.46 -6.02
CA ALA A 46 -7.15 11.75 -5.22
C ALA A 46 -6.56 13.09 -5.67
N ARG A 47 -6.52 14.08 -4.77
CA ARG A 47 -5.90 15.38 -5.01
C ARG A 47 -4.61 15.49 -4.20
N PRO A 48 -3.54 16.09 -4.77
CA PRO A 48 -2.33 16.33 -4.01
C PRO A 48 -2.63 17.25 -2.82
N SER A 49 -2.07 16.92 -1.67
CA SER A 49 -2.08 17.76 -0.47
C SER A 49 -0.64 17.96 -0.02
N ALA A 50 -0.28 19.19 0.35
CA ALA A 50 1.00 19.45 0.98
C ALA A 50 1.03 18.84 2.39
N PHE A 51 2.19 18.38 2.83
CA PHE A 51 2.37 18.01 4.24
C PHE A 51 2.18 19.23 5.13
N ALA A 52 1.65 19.01 6.33
CA ALA A 52 1.53 20.06 7.34
C ALA A 52 2.92 20.59 7.73
N ALA A 53 3.01 21.89 8.01
CA ALA A 53 4.24 22.52 8.48
C ALA A 53 4.75 21.84 9.75
N GLY A 54 6.06 21.53 9.79
CA GLY A 54 6.69 20.83 10.93
C GLY A 54 6.54 19.31 10.91
N SER A 55 5.84 18.73 9.92
CA SER A 55 5.82 17.28 9.72
C SER A 55 7.19 16.78 9.28
N THR A 56 7.52 15.55 9.67
CA THR A 56 8.76 14.89 9.25
C THR A 56 8.47 13.52 8.65
N TYR A 57 9.37 13.03 7.82
CA TYR A 57 9.35 11.66 7.35
C TYR A 57 10.73 11.02 7.50
N THR A 58 10.75 9.71 7.69
CA THR A 58 11.97 8.90 7.66
C THR A 58 11.76 7.76 6.68
N LEU A 59 12.76 7.46 5.87
CA LEU A 59 12.71 6.41 4.85
C LEU A 59 13.61 5.24 5.24
N CYS A 60 13.14 4.03 4.91
CA CYS A 60 13.94 2.83 4.90
C CYS A 60 13.86 2.21 3.51
N PHE A 61 14.98 1.62 3.08
CA PHE A 61 15.12 0.94 1.80
C PHE A 61 15.98 -0.29 2.06
N VAL A 62 15.39 -1.47 1.98
CA VAL A 62 16.11 -2.74 2.18
C VAL A 62 16.26 -3.44 0.83
N PRO A 63 17.34 -4.21 0.60
CA PRO A 63 18.37 -4.59 1.59
C PRO A 63 19.55 -3.60 1.71
N ASP A 64 19.64 -2.59 0.84
CA ASP A 64 20.88 -1.82 0.66
C ASP A 64 20.96 -0.51 1.48
N GLY A 65 19.91 -0.15 2.20
CA GLY A 65 19.78 1.10 2.96
C GLY A 65 19.33 0.88 4.41
N PRO A 66 18.77 1.92 5.06
CA PRO A 66 18.32 1.81 6.44
C PRO A 66 17.29 0.69 6.63
N SER A 67 17.41 -0.05 7.74
CA SER A 67 16.50 -1.16 8.08
C SER A 67 15.07 -0.66 8.32
N CYS A 68 14.10 -1.30 7.66
CA CYS A 68 12.69 -1.06 7.93
C CYS A 68 12.24 -1.73 9.23
N GLN A 69 12.78 -2.92 9.53
CA GLN A 69 12.53 -3.62 10.78
C GLN A 69 12.94 -2.78 12.00
N ASP A 70 14.16 -2.24 12.01
CA ASP A 70 14.66 -1.49 13.16
C ASP A 70 13.88 -0.19 13.34
N MET A 71 13.57 0.51 12.24
CA MET A 71 12.70 1.69 12.27
C MET A 71 11.33 1.41 12.89
N LEU A 72 10.71 0.28 12.54
CA LEU A 72 9.41 -0.13 13.09
C LEU A 72 9.53 -0.49 14.57
N ILE A 73 10.55 -1.28 14.96
CA ILE A 73 10.77 -1.68 16.35
C ILE A 73 10.97 -0.45 17.23
N ASP A 74 11.77 0.52 16.79
CA ASP A 74 11.99 1.77 17.52
C ASP A 74 10.70 2.60 17.65
N ALA A 75 9.89 2.68 16.59
CA ALA A 75 8.59 3.36 16.66
C ALA A 75 7.63 2.66 17.65
N ILE A 76 7.58 1.33 17.63
CA ILE A 76 6.75 0.52 18.55
C ILE A 76 7.21 0.70 20.00
N HIS A 77 8.52 0.71 20.26
CA HIS A 77 9.08 0.94 21.59
C HIS A 77 8.75 2.33 22.14
N ASN A 78 8.66 3.34 21.27
CA ASN A 78 8.32 4.71 21.66
C ASN A 78 6.82 4.98 21.76
N THR A 79 5.98 4.07 21.28
CA THR A 79 4.52 4.19 21.40
C THR A 79 4.07 4.07 22.86
N ARG A 80 3.10 4.90 23.27
CA ARG A 80 2.66 5.03 24.67
C ARG A 80 1.19 4.76 24.91
N ARG A 81 0.31 5.03 23.93
CA ARG A 81 -1.14 5.00 24.08
C ARG A 81 -1.80 3.98 23.16
N LYS A 82 -1.50 4.04 21.86
CA LYS A 82 -2.24 3.27 20.85
C LYS A 82 -1.36 2.82 19.69
N LEU A 83 -1.52 1.57 19.26
CA LEU A 83 -0.87 0.99 18.10
C LEU A 83 -1.89 0.25 17.25
N LEU A 84 -2.18 0.78 16.06
CA LEU A 84 -3.11 0.16 15.10
C LEU A 84 -2.32 -0.44 13.94
N ILE A 85 -2.53 -1.73 13.66
CA ILE A 85 -1.75 -2.46 12.66
C ILE A 85 -2.67 -3.01 11.56
N GLN A 86 -2.30 -2.84 10.30
CA GLN A 86 -2.81 -3.64 9.17
C GLN A 86 -1.63 -4.37 8.52
N ALA A 87 -1.72 -5.69 8.42
CA ALA A 87 -0.64 -6.51 7.87
C ALA A 87 -1.18 -7.52 6.85
N TYR A 88 -0.67 -7.44 5.62
CA TYR A 88 -0.88 -8.49 4.63
C TYR A 88 -0.24 -9.81 5.07
N SER A 89 1.08 -9.79 5.26
CA SER A 89 1.83 -10.92 5.80
C SER A 89 2.62 -10.47 7.03
N PHE A 90 2.50 -11.25 8.11
CA PHE A 90 3.16 -10.97 9.37
C PHE A 90 3.80 -12.26 9.91
N THR A 91 5.11 -12.40 9.69
CA THR A 91 5.92 -13.54 10.13
C THR A 91 7.25 -13.12 10.78
N ASN A 92 7.51 -11.82 10.89
CA ASN A 92 8.71 -11.30 11.54
C ASN A 92 8.57 -11.38 13.07
N VAL A 93 9.35 -12.26 13.68
CA VAL A 93 9.34 -12.52 15.12
C VAL A 93 9.79 -11.31 15.94
N GLN A 94 10.76 -10.53 15.46
CA GLN A 94 11.27 -9.37 16.20
C GLN A 94 10.23 -8.26 16.26
N ILE A 95 9.55 -7.98 15.14
CA ILE A 95 8.44 -7.02 15.11
C ILE A 95 7.28 -7.53 15.98
N ALA A 96 6.91 -8.80 15.88
CA ALA A 96 5.82 -9.37 16.68
C ALA A 96 6.11 -9.30 18.19
N LYS A 97 7.35 -9.56 18.60
CA LYS A 97 7.78 -9.41 19.99
C LYS A 97 7.68 -7.95 20.45
N ALA A 98 8.15 -6.99 19.65
CA ALA A 98 8.03 -5.57 19.99
C ALA A 98 6.56 -5.13 20.16
N VAL A 99 5.66 -5.65 19.32
CA VAL A 99 4.20 -5.42 19.44
C VAL A 99 3.64 -6.01 20.74
N ALA A 100 4.00 -7.25 21.08
CA ALA A 100 3.60 -7.87 22.34
C ALA A 100 4.14 -7.10 23.56
N ASP A 101 5.40 -6.67 23.51
CA ASP A 101 6.03 -5.87 24.56
C ASP A 101 5.30 -4.51 24.72
N ALA A 102 4.84 -3.88 23.62
CA ALA A 102 4.02 -2.67 23.68
C ALA A 102 2.68 -2.91 24.37
N HIS A 103 2.00 -4.01 24.04
CA HIS A 103 0.75 -4.40 24.70
C HIS A 103 0.96 -4.61 26.21
N GLN A 104 2.03 -5.31 26.60
CA GLN A 104 2.37 -5.54 28.01
C GLN A 104 2.65 -4.23 28.78
N ARG A 105 3.15 -3.19 28.11
CA ARG A 105 3.30 -1.84 28.71
C ARG A 105 1.97 -1.09 28.88
N GLY A 106 0.85 -1.65 28.42
CA GLY A 106 -0.48 -1.04 28.51
C GLY A 106 -0.90 -0.23 27.28
N VAL A 107 -0.19 -0.34 26.16
CA VAL A 107 -0.62 0.26 24.88
C VAL A 107 -1.87 -0.46 24.36
N ASP A 108 -2.88 0.28 23.89
CA ASP A 108 -4.01 -0.29 23.14
C ASP A 108 -3.52 -0.73 21.75
N VAL A 109 -3.19 -2.02 21.63
CA VAL A 109 -2.71 -2.64 20.41
C VAL A 109 -3.87 -3.36 19.73
N ARG A 110 -4.09 -3.12 18.43
CA ARG A 110 -5.10 -3.83 17.63
C ARG A 110 -4.57 -4.17 16.24
N VAL A 111 -4.87 -5.37 15.77
CA VAL A 111 -4.27 -5.92 14.55
C VAL A 111 -5.34 -6.39 13.58
N ILE A 112 -5.25 -5.94 12.33
CA ILE A 112 -5.99 -6.48 11.19
C ILE A 112 -5.02 -7.26 10.31
N VAL A 113 -5.40 -8.48 9.94
CA VAL A 113 -4.64 -9.32 9.03
C VAL A 113 -5.45 -9.76 7.81
N ASP A 114 -4.75 -10.07 6.73
CA ASP A 114 -5.34 -10.76 5.58
C ASP A 114 -5.74 -12.21 5.91
N LYS A 115 -6.75 -12.72 5.20
CA LYS A 115 -7.24 -14.10 5.35
C LYS A 115 -6.18 -15.18 5.12
N SER A 116 -5.14 -14.90 4.34
CA SER A 116 -4.00 -15.81 4.17
C SER A 116 -3.27 -16.11 5.49
N GLN A 117 -3.32 -15.20 6.47
CA GLN A 117 -2.68 -15.37 7.77
C GLN A 117 -3.31 -16.48 8.64
N VAL A 118 -4.48 -17.01 8.27
CA VAL A 118 -5.08 -18.16 8.97
C VAL A 118 -4.28 -19.44 8.71
N SER A 119 -3.77 -19.60 7.48
CA SER A 119 -3.02 -20.78 7.05
C SER A 119 -1.53 -20.52 6.84
N GLU A 120 -1.07 -19.27 6.93
CA GLU A 120 0.34 -18.95 6.74
C GLU A 120 1.21 -19.56 7.86
N ARG A 121 2.20 -20.34 7.44
CA ARG A 121 3.16 -20.97 8.34
C ARG A 121 3.97 -19.88 9.06
N TYR A 122 4.13 -20.03 10.38
CA TYR A 122 4.82 -19.07 11.23
C TYR A 122 4.15 -17.69 11.32
N THR A 123 2.85 -17.61 11.07
CA THR A 123 2.11 -16.36 11.26
C THR A 123 2.26 -15.85 12.69
N SER A 124 2.64 -14.58 12.81
CA SER A 124 2.67 -13.84 14.06
C SER A 124 1.26 -13.52 14.56
N ALA A 125 0.22 -13.63 13.72
CA ALA A 125 -1.17 -13.36 14.13
C ALA A 125 -1.62 -14.27 15.28
N THR A 126 -1.34 -15.57 15.20
CA THR A 126 -1.61 -16.54 16.29
C THR A 126 -0.83 -16.20 17.55
N PHE A 127 0.45 -15.82 17.42
CA PHE A 127 1.27 -15.41 18.56
C PHE A 127 0.68 -14.18 19.27
N LEU A 128 0.31 -13.15 18.51
CA LEU A 128 -0.25 -11.90 19.05
C LEU A 128 -1.62 -12.15 19.71
N LYS A 129 -2.49 -12.94 19.08
CA LYS A 129 -3.77 -13.36 19.68
C LYS A 129 -3.56 -14.07 21.02
N ASN A 130 -2.62 -15.01 21.08
CA ASN A 130 -2.30 -15.73 22.31
C ASN A 130 -1.67 -14.83 23.39
N ALA A 131 -1.07 -13.70 23.01
CA ALA A 131 -0.60 -12.66 23.91
C ALA A 131 -1.71 -11.72 24.43
N GLY A 132 -2.99 -11.99 24.10
CA GLY A 132 -4.13 -11.19 24.55
C GLY A 132 -4.47 -10.00 23.65
N ILE A 133 -3.77 -9.83 22.52
CA ILE A 133 -3.99 -8.70 21.61
C ILE A 133 -5.23 -8.99 20.73
N PRO A 134 -6.16 -8.03 20.57
CA PRO A 134 -7.23 -8.12 19.58
C PRO A 134 -6.68 -8.23 18.15
N VAL A 135 -6.83 -9.42 17.56
CA VAL A 135 -6.50 -9.71 16.16
C VAL A 135 -7.80 -10.04 15.42
N VAL A 136 -8.01 -9.40 14.26
CA VAL A 136 -9.15 -9.63 13.37
C VAL A 136 -8.70 -9.94 11.94
N ILE A 137 -9.49 -10.72 11.22
CA ILE A 137 -9.26 -11.07 9.81
C ILE A 137 -10.17 -10.23 8.93
N ASP A 138 -9.57 -9.58 7.94
CA ASP A 138 -10.31 -8.86 6.91
C ASP A 138 -10.53 -9.75 5.67
N THR A 139 -11.71 -10.35 5.58
CA THR A 139 -12.09 -11.25 4.49
C THR A 139 -12.84 -10.57 3.35
N LYS A 140 -13.19 -9.29 3.49
CA LYS A 140 -14.02 -8.57 2.51
C LYS A 140 -13.33 -8.29 1.18
N PRO A 141 -12.05 -7.88 1.11
CA PRO A 141 -11.38 -7.63 -0.15
C PRO A 141 -10.86 -8.96 -0.72
N ALA A 142 -10.47 -8.94 -2.00
CA ALA A 142 -9.75 -10.07 -2.58
C ALA A 142 -8.48 -10.37 -1.78
N ILE A 143 -7.73 -9.32 -1.43
CA ILE A 143 -6.54 -9.34 -0.58
C ILE A 143 -6.53 -8.08 0.30
N ALA A 144 -6.34 -8.22 1.61
CA ALA A 144 -6.10 -7.10 2.52
C ALA A 144 -4.61 -6.75 2.51
N HIS A 145 -4.17 -6.05 1.47
CA HIS A 145 -2.74 -5.95 1.12
C HIS A 145 -1.94 -4.84 1.84
N ASN A 146 -2.51 -4.23 2.88
CA ASN A 146 -1.90 -3.10 3.58
C ASN A 146 -0.71 -3.54 4.44
N LYS A 147 0.29 -2.65 4.55
CA LYS A 147 1.41 -2.76 5.48
C LYS A 147 1.52 -1.44 6.25
N VAL A 148 0.66 -1.29 7.25
CA VAL A 148 0.43 -0.01 7.92
C VAL A 148 0.54 -0.20 9.42
N MET A 149 1.23 0.74 10.09
CA MET A 149 1.16 0.90 11.53
C MET A 149 0.89 2.37 11.87
N VAL A 150 -0.12 2.63 12.69
CA VAL A 150 -0.42 3.96 13.22
C VAL A 150 -0.04 4.01 14.69
N PHE A 151 0.77 4.99 15.07
CA PHE A 151 1.34 5.14 16.41
C PHE A 151 0.77 6.40 17.07
N ASP A 152 0.12 6.23 18.23
CA ASP A 152 -0.37 7.28 19.12
C ASP A 152 -1.26 8.37 18.49
N ASP A 153 -1.85 8.12 17.33
CA ASP A 153 -2.53 9.13 16.50
C ASP A 153 -1.62 10.28 16.05
N GLN A 154 -0.30 10.06 16.02
CA GLN A 154 0.71 11.07 15.71
C GLN A 154 1.66 10.69 14.58
N ALA A 155 1.77 9.40 14.29
CA ALA A 155 2.64 8.90 13.23
C ALA A 155 2.02 7.72 12.49
N VAL A 156 2.46 7.53 11.25
CA VAL A 156 2.10 6.36 10.44
C VAL A 156 3.30 5.83 9.69
N PHE A 157 3.50 4.52 9.74
CA PHE A 157 4.36 3.78 8.82
C PHE A 157 3.52 3.20 7.68
N THR A 158 4.01 3.31 6.45
CA THR A 158 3.46 2.66 5.27
C THR A 158 4.57 2.36 4.25
N GLY A 159 4.30 1.50 3.27
CA GLY A 159 5.25 1.17 2.20
C GLY A 159 4.95 -0.17 1.54
N SER A 160 5.96 -0.73 0.87
CA SER A 160 5.89 -2.07 0.29
C SER A 160 6.22 -3.17 1.33
N PHE A 161 6.93 -2.79 2.40
CA PHE A 161 7.49 -3.68 3.41
C PHE A 161 6.45 -4.53 4.16
N ASN A 162 6.31 -5.81 3.79
CA ASN A 162 5.59 -6.78 4.62
C ASN A 162 6.32 -7.01 5.95
N PHE A 163 5.59 -7.32 7.01
CA PHE A 163 6.18 -7.56 8.32
C PHE A 163 6.74 -8.99 8.42
N THR A 164 7.64 -9.33 7.51
CA THR A 164 8.25 -10.65 7.35
C THR A 164 9.76 -10.56 7.41
N LYS A 165 10.43 -11.67 7.74
CA LYS A 165 11.90 -11.74 7.70
C LYS A 165 12.43 -11.57 6.26
N SER A 166 11.67 -12.02 5.26
CA SER A 166 12.08 -11.92 3.86
C SER A 166 12.04 -10.50 3.32
N ALA A 167 11.05 -9.71 3.73
CA ALA A 167 10.96 -8.30 3.37
C ALA A 167 12.22 -7.55 3.81
N GLU A 168 12.68 -7.80 5.04
CA GLU A 168 13.90 -7.20 5.58
C GLU A 168 15.19 -7.69 4.91
N GLN A 169 15.33 -9.00 4.72
CA GLN A 169 16.64 -9.59 4.43
C GLN A 169 16.88 -9.96 2.97
N ARG A 170 15.83 -9.99 2.14
CA ARG A 170 15.92 -10.58 0.78
C ARG A 170 15.25 -9.75 -0.30
N ASN A 171 14.15 -9.07 0.02
CA ASN A 171 13.39 -8.31 -0.96
C ASN A 171 13.94 -6.89 -1.09
N ALA A 172 13.78 -6.30 -2.28
CA ALA A 172 13.86 -4.86 -2.43
C ALA A 172 12.54 -4.25 -1.92
N GLU A 173 12.56 -3.55 -0.80
CA GLU A 173 11.38 -2.95 -0.19
C GLU A 173 11.66 -1.50 0.22
N ASN A 174 10.59 -0.71 0.28
CA ASN A 174 10.62 0.63 0.85
C ASN A 174 9.61 0.78 1.98
N GLY A 175 9.91 1.68 2.90
CA GLY A 175 9.01 2.12 3.95
C GLY A 175 9.20 3.58 4.27
N MET A 176 8.13 4.21 4.75
CA MET A 176 8.11 5.61 5.13
C MET A 176 7.36 5.77 6.43
N LEU A 177 8.03 6.35 7.42
CA LEU A 177 7.46 6.73 8.70
C LEU A 177 7.22 8.24 8.73
N ILE A 178 5.96 8.65 8.68
CA ILE A 178 5.50 10.04 8.66
C ILE A 178 5.09 10.42 10.07
N ARG A 179 5.54 11.58 10.57
CA ARG A 179 5.23 12.08 11.92
C ARG A 179 4.74 13.52 11.86
N GLY A 180 3.80 13.86 12.75
CA GLY A 180 3.33 15.24 12.96
C GLY A 180 2.30 15.72 11.93
N ASP A 181 1.99 14.93 10.90
CA ASP A 181 0.93 15.27 9.94
C ASP A 181 -0.42 14.69 10.37
N ALA A 182 -1.24 15.50 11.04
CA ALA A 182 -2.54 15.08 11.54
C ALA A 182 -3.54 14.68 10.44
N ALA A 183 -3.42 15.25 9.22
CA ALA A 183 -4.31 14.93 8.12
C ALA A 183 -4.00 13.52 7.57
N VAL A 184 -2.71 13.23 7.35
CA VAL A 184 -2.24 11.91 6.92
C VAL A 184 -2.59 10.84 7.95
N VAL A 185 -2.26 11.08 9.23
CA VAL A 185 -2.51 10.10 10.29
C VAL A 185 -4.00 9.83 10.46
N ARG A 186 -4.85 10.86 10.40
CA ARG A 186 -6.31 10.71 10.44
C ARG A 186 -6.81 9.85 9.28
N ALA A 187 -6.36 10.10 8.06
CA ALA A 187 -6.78 9.33 6.89
C ALA A 187 -6.44 7.83 7.02
N TYR A 188 -5.24 7.49 7.50
CA TYR A 188 -4.86 6.10 7.76
C TYR A 188 -5.64 5.48 8.93
N THR A 189 -5.94 6.25 9.97
CA THR A 189 -6.74 5.80 11.11
C THR A 189 -8.19 5.51 10.71
N GLU A 190 -8.80 6.38 9.89
CA GLU A 190 -10.16 6.19 9.36
C GLU A 190 -10.23 5.00 8.41
N ASN A 191 -9.21 4.80 7.57
CA ASN A 191 -9.08 3.60 6.75
C ASN A 191 -9.01 2.35 7.63
N TRP A 192 -8.12 2.34 8.64
CA TRP A 192 -7.98 1.23 9.58
C TRP A 192 -9.31 0.90 10.25
N ARG A 193 -10.03 1.91 10.76
CA ARG A 193 -11.34 1.74 11.40
C ARG A 193 -12.36 1.13 10.45
N THR A 194 -12.45 1.64 9.23
CA THR A 194 -13.36 1.14 8.19
C THR A 194 -13.08 -0.32 7.86
N ARG A 195 -11.79 -0.73 7.82
CA ARG A 195 -11.41 -2.13 7.63
C ARG A 195 -11.79 -2.97 8.86
N PHE A 196 -11.48 -2.49 10.06
CA PHE A 196 -11.75 -3.19 11.32
C PHE A 196 -13.23 -3.52 11.50
N GLU A 197 -14.13 -2.57 11.24
CA GLU A 197 -15.59 -2.75 11.32
C GLU A 197 -16.13 -3.81 10.34
N LYS A 198 -15.37 -4.09 9.27
CA LYS A 198 -15.71 -5.09 8.25
C LYS A 198 -15.07 -6.46 8.50
N SER A 199 -14.12 -6.53 9.42
CA SER A 199 -13.37 -7.74 9.76
C SER A 199 -14.15 -8.65 10.69
N SER A 200 -13.65 -9.87 10.86
CA SER A 200 -14.18 -10.87 11.79
C SER A 200 -13.08 -11.32 12.76
N ALA A 201 -13.42 -11.96 13.86
CA ALA A 201 -12.41 -12.47 14.80
C ALA A 201 -11.41 -13.41 14.10
N TYR A 202 -10.13 -13.28 14.45
CA TYR A 202 -9.07 -14.22 14.05
C TYR A 202 -9.21 -15.55 14.80
#